data_AF-A0AAX4HRC4-F1
#
_entry.id   AF-A0AAX4HRC4-F1
#
_cell.length_a   1.000
_cell.length_b   1.000
_cell.length_c   1.000
_cell.angle_alpha   90.00
_cell.angle_beta   90.00
_cell.angle_gamma   90.00
#
_symmetry.space_group_name_H-M   'P 1'
#
loop_
_entity.id
_entity.type
_entity.pdbx_description
1 polymer ?
#
loop_
_entity_poly.entity_id
_entity_poly.type
_entity_poly.pdbx_seq_one_letter_code
_entity_poly.pdbx_strand_id
1 'polypeptide(L)'
;MAKLLIILMILCHTMLVWSQSNESTKDENGSHFTGRISRLNSKARLARIRTDFENIKFLNRKDRVEFWNETYPDQRCMALVEGRTNDYLLLKISQFDQCVVKVHFTTGSYLHFQSPDLAQTVKIAKELVEILLKKRLAMQAKKDRHQKDLSGYVEKVDAVNKRYEVLRQKLEIEWQKELSNLEEDKSRSFTEFKNAEARLNEIDTKLEAYRVEDHNLKLDRWSLDPALYIKK
;
A
#
# COMPACT_ATOMS: atom_id res chain seq x y z
N MET A 1 -32.86 -36.13 15.73
CA MET A 1 -32.07 -36.24 16.97
C MET A 1 -30.59 -35.85 16.83
N ALA A 2 -29.98 -35.94 15.64
CA ALA A 2 -28.56 -35.56 15.44
C ALA A 2 -28.24 -34.05 15.60
N LYS A 3 -29.22 -33.15 15.38
CA LYS A 3 -29.00 -31.69 15.51
C LYS A 3 -28.88 -31.19 16.96
N LEU A 4 -29.44 -31.92 17.93
CA LEU A 4 -29.36 -31.53 19.35
C LEU A 4 -27.99 -31.83 19.96
N LEU A 5 -27.31 -32.87 19.46
CA LEU A 5 -26.00 -33.33 19.93
C LEU A 5 -24.86 -32.39 19.52
N ILE A 6 -24.98 -31.72 18.37
CA ILE A 6 -23.97 -30.78 17.87
C ILE A 6 -24.01 -29.46 18.67
N ILE A 7 -25.20 -29.01 19.08
CA ILE A 7 -25.36 -27.80 19.91
C ILE A 7 -24.79 -28.02 21.32
N LEU A 8 -24.92 -29.24 21.87
CA LEU A 8 -24.38 -29.58 23.20
C LEU A 8 -22.85 -29.66 23.21
N MET A 9 -22.22 -30.11 22.11
CA MET A 9 -20.76 -30.13 21.96
C MET A 9 -20.15 -28.72 21.86
N ILE A 10 -20.83 -27.79 21.18
CA ILE A 10 -20.34 -26.40 21.03
C ILE A 10 -20.42 -25.64 22.36
N LEU A 11 -21.46 -25.87 23.17
CA LEU A 11 -21.59 -25.27 24.51
C LEU A 11 -20.59 -25.85 25.53
N CYS A 12 -20.11 -27.08 25.32
CA CYS A 12 -19.13 -27.72 26.21
C CYS A 12 -17.70 -27.19 25.98
N HIS A 13 -17.34 -26.80 24.75
CA HIS A 13 -16.03 -26.20 24.46
C HIS A 13 -15.87 -24.76 24.95
N THR A 14 -16.97 -24.03 25.17
CA THR A 14 -16.90 -22.66 25.72
C THR A 14 -16.80 -22.61 27.26
N MET A 15 -16.93 -23.75 27.96
CA MET A 15 -16.97 -23.80 29.43
C MET A 15 -15.68 -24.37 30.08
N LEU A 16 -14.70 -24.81 29.28
CA LEU A 16 -13.46 -25.45 29.79
C LEU A 16 -12.20 -24.61 29.62
N VAL A 17 -12.31 -23.40 29.09
CA VAL A 17 -11.25 -22.40 29.15
C VAL A 17 -11.72 -21.34 30.13
N TRP A 18 -11.46 -21.54 31.42
CA TRP A 18 -11.29 -20.52 32.49
C TRP A 18 -10.90 -21.28 33.76
N SER A 19 -9.72 -21.90 33.73
CA SER A 19 -9.01 -22.30 34.94
C SER A 19 -7.61 -21.73 34.89
N GLN A 20 -7.24 -21.07 35.97
CA GLN A 20 -5.90 -20.64 36.38
C GLN A 20 -5.22 -19.54 35.56
N SER A 21 -5.34 -18.31 36.05
CA SER A 21 -4.31 -17.68 36.90
C SER A 21 -4.56 -16.17 36.93
N ASN A 22 -4.82 -15.61 38.11
CA ASN A 22 -4.40 -14.26 38.48
C ASN A 22 -4.88 -13.95 39.89
N GLU A 23 -4.22 -14.58 40.85
CA GLU A 23 -4.03 -13.97 42.16
C GLU A 23 -2.74 -13.14 42.06
N SER A 24 -2.81 -12.08 41.26
CA SER A 24 -1.97 -10.90 41.44
C SER A 24 -2.91 -9.81 41.90
N THR A 25 -2.94 -9.58 43.21
CA THR A 25 -3.44 -8.33 43.76
C THR A 25 -2.83 -7.20 42.93
N LYS A 26 -3.69 -6.47 42.23
CA LYS A 26 -3.32 -5.31 41.41
C LYS A 26 -2.64 -4.28 42.30
N ASP A 27 -1.31 -4.32 42.35
CA ASP A 27 -0.53 -3.16 42.78
C ASP A 27 -0.66 -2.11 41.67
N GLU A 28 -1.66 -1.24 41.78
CA GLU A 28 -1.98 -0.20 40.79
C GLU A 28 -0.77 0.70 40.45
N ASN A 29 0.17 0.78 41.40
CA ASN A 29 1.39 1.57 41.32
C ASN A 29 2.60 0.83 40.74
N GLY A 30 2.54 -0.50 40.54
CA GLY A 30 3.62 -1.29 39.95
C GLY A 30 4.96 -1.23 40.70
N SER A 31 4.93 -0.90 42.00
CA SER A 31 6.12 -0.71 42.84
C SER A 31 6.66 -1.98 43.44
N HIS A 32 5.83 -3.02 43.54
CA HIS A 32 6.17 -4.31 44.10
C HIS A 32 6.39 -5.32 42.98
N PHE A 33 7.41 -6.14 43.15
CA PHE A 33 7.68 -7.25 42.26
C PHE A 33 8.40 -8.35 43.02
N THR A 34 8.41 -9.56 42.48
CA THR A 34 9.04 -10.70 43.11
C THR A 34 10.13 -11.27 42.24
N GLY A 35 11.07 -11.99 42.84
CA GLY A 35 12.17 -12.57 42.10
C GLY A 35 12.92 -13.61 42.91
N ARG A 36 13.64 -14.47 42.19
CA ARG A 36 14.45 -15.54 42.76
C ARG A 36 15.92 -15.23 42.61
N ILE A 37 16.70 -15.41 43.67
CA ILE A 37 18.15 -15.23 43.59
C ILE A 37 18.76 -16.34 42.71
N SER A 38 19.39 -15.96 41.61
CA SER A 38 20.09 -16.87 40.71
C SER A 38 21.55 -17.08 41.13
N ARG A 39 22.26 -16.01 41.49
CA ARG A 39 23.67 -16.08 41.93
C ARG A 39 23.96 -14.98 42.94
N LEU A 40 24.81 -15.29 43.92
CA LEU A 40 25.32 -14.35 44.91
C LEU A 40 26.84 -14.26 44.82
N ASN A 41 27.37 -13.05 44.91
CA ASN A 41 28.79 -12.79 45.07
C ASN A 41 29.00 -11.93 46.32
N SER A 42 29.43 -12.58 47.41
CA SER A 42 29.66 -11.93 48.70
C SER A 42 30.79 -10.90 48.64
N LYS A 43 31.90 -11.19 47.94
CA LYS A 43 33.05 -10.28 47.81
C LYS A 43 32.68 -8.97 47.12
N ALA A 44 31.88 -9.04 46.07
CA ALA A 44 31.42 -7.87 45.32
C ALA A 44 30.12 -7.26 45.89
N ARG A 45 29.49 -7.90 46.88
CA ARG A 45 28.16 -7.54 47.42
C ARG A 45 27.07 -7.47 46.34
N LEU A 46 27.16 -8.35 45.34
CA LEU A 46 26.26 -8.38 44.19
C LEU A 46 25.34 -9.60 44.27
N ALA A 47 24.05 -9.36 43.96
CA ALA A 47 23.04 -10.39 43.81
C ALA A 47 22.45 -10.32 42.40
N ARG A 48 22.47 -11.44 41.69
CA ARG A 48 21.75 -11.61 40.44
C ARG A 48 20.41 -12.27 40.75
N ILE A 49 19.34 -11.55 40.49
CA ILE A 49 17.96 -11.98 40.73
C ILE A 49 17.31 -12.24 39.38
N ARG A 50 16.62 -13.37 39.24
CA ARG A 50 15.74 -13.65 38.12
C ARG A 50 14.33 -13.20 38.49
N THR A 51 13.68 -12.44 37.62
CA THR A 51 12.30 -11.99 37.81
C THR A 51 11.58 -12.05 36.48
N ASP A 52 10.29 -12.40 36.53
CA ASP A 52 9.41 -12.45 35.36
C ASP A 52 8.57 -11.17 35.26
N PHE A 53 8.97 -10.11 35.97
CA PHE A 53 8.26 -8.84 36.01
C PHE A 53 8.56 -7.96 34.79
N GLU A 54 7.58 -7.81 33.90
CA GLU A 54 7.73 -7.07 32.63
C GLU A 54 8.17 -5.61 32.79
N ASN A 55 7.78 -4.98 33.90
CA ASN A 55 8.08 -3.57 34.18
C ASN A 55 9.50 -3.36 34.75
N ILE A 56 10.32 -4.41 34.86
CA ILE A 56 11.75 -4.28 35.20
C ILE A 56 12.49 -3.32 34.26
N LYS A 57 11.99 -3.15 33.04
CA LYS A 57 12.52 -2.20 32.04
C LYS A 57 12.48 -0.74 32.49
N PHE A 58 11.70 -0.40 33.51
CA PHE A 58 11.57 0.96 34.03
C PHE A 58 12.51 1.26 35.21
N LEU A 59 13.25 0.25 35.69
CA LEU A 59 14.34 0.47 36.65
C LEU A 59 15.56 1.05 35.95
N ASN A 60 16.14 2.07 36.55
CA ASN A 60 17.39 2.68 36.11
C ASN A 60 18.55 2.25 37.00
N ARG A 61 19.76 2.51 36.52
CA ARG A 61 20.97 2.27 37.30
C ARG A 61 20.98 3.23 38.49
N LYS A 62 21.31 2.69 39.67
CA LYS A 62 21.33 3.34 40.99
C LYS A 62 19.96 3.56 41.64
N ASP A 63 18.88 3.03 41.05
CA ASP A 63 17.57 3.07 41.70
C ASP A 63 17.59 2.26 43.00
N ARG A 64 16.83 2.72 43.98
CA ARG A 64 16.74 2.06 45.29
C ARG A 64 15.68 0.99 45.26
N VAL A 65 16.05 -0.17 45.80
CA VAL A 65 15.18 -1.33 45.90
C VAL A 65 15.28 -1.89 47.32
N GLU A 66 14.15 -1.99 47.99
CA GLU A 66 14.01 -2.71 49.24
C GLU A 66 13.63 -4.15 48.93
N PHE A 67 14.19 -5.11 49.68
CA PHE A 67 13.79 -6.50 49.55
C PHE A 67 13.66 -7.19 50.91
N TRP A 68 12.77 -8.18 50.97
CA TRP A 68 12.51 -9.00 52.14
C TRP A 68 12.07 -10.40 51.73
N ASN A 69 12.08 -11.29 52.71
CA ASN A 69 11.58 -12.66 52.59
C ASN A 69 10.15 -12.71 53.14
N GLU A 70 9.29 -13.55 52.57
CA GLU A 70 7.89 -13.68 52.95
C GLU A 70 7.72 -14.05 54.43
N THR A 71 8.64 -14.86 54.96
CA THR A 71 8.65 -15.30 56.36
C THR A 71 8.86 -14.15 57.35
N TYR A 72 9.56 -13.08 56.94
CA TYR A 72 9.94 -11.96 57.81
C TYR A 72 9.70 -10.60 57.12
N PRO A 73 8.43 -10.16 56.99
CA PRO A 73 8.07 -8.96 56.21
C PRO A 73 8.58 -7.65 56.84
N ASP A 74 8.74 -7.60 58.16
CA ASP A 74 9.25 -6.43 58.87
C ASP A 74 10.75 -6.22 58.65
N GLN A 75 11.44 -7.26 58.18
CA GLN A 75 12.88 -7.26 58.01
C GLN A 75 13.24 -6.94 56.57
N ARG A 76 13.40 -5.65 56.29
CA ARG A 76 13.78 -5.16 54.95
C ARG A 76 15.27 -4.82 54.85
N CYS A 77 15.79 -4.97 53.64
CA CYS A 77 17.14 -4.65 53.26
C CYS A 77 17.21 -3.79 52.00
N MET A 78 18.16 -2.86 51.99
CA MET A 78 18.34 -1.92 50.89
C MET A 78 19.39 -2.39 49.90
N ALA A 79 19.07 -2.28 48.62
CA ALA A 79 19.99 -2.49 47.51
C ALA A 79 19.84 -1.40 46.45
N LEU A 80 20.87 -1.28 45.61
CA LEU A 80 20.90 -0.39 44.46
C LEU A 80 20.99 -1.21 43.18
N VAL A 81 20.29 -0.79 42.13
CA VAL A 81 20.36 -1.44 40.83
C VAL A 81 21.70 -1.11 40.15
N GLU A 82 22.50 -2.12 39.81
CA GLU A 82 23.72 -1.91 39.00
C GLU A 82 23.50 -2.18 37.51
N GLY A 83 22.58 -3.09 37.20
CA GLY A 83 22.23 -3.40 35.82
C GLY A 83 20.96 -4.22 35.72
N ARG A 84 20.33 -4.19 34.54
CA ARG A 84 19.12 -4.97 34.25
C ARG A 84 19.17 -5.59 32.86
N THR A 85 18.53 -6.74 32.75
CA THR A 85 18.09 -7.35 31.50
C THR A 85 16.58 -7.63 31.62
N ASN A 86 15.98 -8.25 30.60
CA ASN A 86 14.54 -8.56 30.65
C ASN A 86 14.19 -9.55 31.76
N ASP A 87 15.06 -10.54 32.02
CA ASP A 87 14.77 -11.61 32.97
C ASP A 87 15.63 -11.53 34.25
N TYR A 88 16.71 -10.73 34.24
CA TYR A 88 17.64 -10.64 35.35
C TYR A 88 17.86 -9.20 35.83
N LEU A 89 17.87 -9.04 37.14
CA LEU A 89 18.24 -7.82 37.84
C LEU A 89 19.57 -8.05 38.57
N LEU A 90 20.52 -7.14 38.39
CA LEU A 90 21.76 -7.11 39.15
C LEU A 90 21.67 -6.03 40.22
N LEU A 91 21.60 -6.46 41.47
CA LEU A 91 21.53 -5.59 42.63
C LEU A 91 22.84 -5.58 43.39
N LYS A 92 23.23 -4.41 43.89
CA LYS A 92 24.31 -4.20 44.83
C LYS A 92 23.74 -3.94 46.21
N ILE A 93 24.03 -4.82 47.15
CA ILE A 93 23.49 -4.77 48.51
C ILE A 93 24.41 -3.93 49.39
N SER A 94 23.87 -2.89 50.03
CA SER A 94 24.67 -1.93 50.80
C SER A 94 25.36 -2.57 52.02
N GLN A 95 24.62 -3.37 52.78
CA GLN A 95 25.07 -4.09 53.99
C GLN A 95 24.87 -5.59 53.83
N PHE A 96 25.69 -6.22 52.97
CA PHE A 96 25.52 -7.63 52.57
C PHE A 96 25.45 -8.59 53.77
N ASP A 97 26.44 -8.56 54.65
CA ASP A 97 26.57 -9.54 55.74
C ASP A 97 25.40 -9.45 56.74
N GLN A 98 24.97 -8.23 57.07
CA GLN A 98 23.82 -8.00 57.94
C GLN A 98 22.51 -8.46 57.27
N CYS A 99 22.37 -8.18 55.97
CA CYS A 99 21.17 -8.54 55.24
C CYS A 99 21.01 -10.05 55.05
N VAL A 100 22.10 -10.80 54.88
CA VAL A 100 22.06 -12.27 54.80
C VAL A 100 21.54 -12.86 56.11
N VAL A 101 22.00 -12.35 57.26
CA VAL A 101 21.55 -12.83 58.58
C VAL A 101 20.13 -12.36 58.89
N LYS A 102 19.77 -11.13 58.54
CA LYS A 102 18.46 -10.55 58.83
C LYS A 102 17.35 -11.18 57.98
N VAL A 103 17.52 -11.18 56.66
CA VAL A 103 16.48 -11.63 55.71
C VAL A 103 16.59 -13.14 55.42
N HIS A 104 17.66 -13.80 55.87
CA HIS A 104 17.91 -15.23 55.70
C HIS A 104 17.81 -15.69 54.23
N PHE A 105 18.47 -14.97 53.31
CA PHE A 105 18.45 -15.33 51.89
C PHE A 105 19.73 -16.04 51.44
N THR A 106 19.57 -16.98 50.52
CA THR A 106 20.64 -17.73 49.87
C THR A 106 20.36 -17.85 48.37
N THR A 107 21.27 -18.50 47.63
CA THR A 107 21.02 -18.79 46.21
C THR A 107 19.79 -19.68 46.08
N GLY A 108 18.82 -19.26 45.26
CA GLY A 108 17.54 -19.94 45.09
C GLY A 108 16.39 -19.42 45.97
N SER A 109 16.67 -18.55 46.94
CA SER A 109 15.62 -17.91 47.75
C SER A 109 14.71 -17.03 46.89
N TYR A 110 13.42 -17.07 47.23
CA TYR A 110 12.39 -16.20 46.68
C TYR A 110 12.27 -14.95 47.55
N LEU A 111 12.27 -13.77 46.93
CA LEU A 111 12.24 -12.50 47.61
C LEU A 111 11.18 -11.59 47.01
N HIS A 112 10.61 -10.77 47.88
CA HIS A 112 9.74 -9.66 47.50
C HIS A 112 10.56 -8.38 47.47
N PHE A 113 10.29 -7.56 46.46
CA PHE A 113 10.97 -6.31 46.21
C PHE A 113 9.97 -5.16 46.20
N GLN A 114 10.41 -4.00 46.66
CA GLN A 114 9.69 -2.74 46.54
C GLN A 114 10.64 -1.65 46.08
N SER A 115 10.23 -0.87 45.08
CA SER A 115 10.98 0.31 44.66
C SER A 115 10.05 1.52 44.56
N PRO A 116 10.31 2.61 45.32
CA PRO A 116 9.57 3.85 45.18
C PRO A 116 9.89 4.55 43.86
N ASP A 117 11.14 4.48 43.41
CA ASP A 117 11.62 5.12 42.18
C ASP A 117 10.93 4.49 40.95
N LEU A 118 10.69 3.16 41.00
CA LEU A 118 9.94 2.42 39.98
C LEU A 118 8.49 2.90 39.84
N ALA A 119 7.81 3.17 40.95
CA ALA A 119 6.42 3.65 40.92
C ALA A 119 6.32 4.97 40.14
N GLN A 120 7.30 5.86 40.35
CA GLN A 120 7.38 7.13 39.66
C GLN A 120 7.69 6.95 38.18
N THR A 121 8.67 6.14 37.81
CA THR A 121 9.00 5.91 36.39
C THR A 121 7.88 5.22 35.63
N VAL A 122 7.16 4.27 36.25
CA VAL A 122 5.97 3.64 35.65
C VAL A 122 4.86 4.67 35.43
N LYS A 123 4.62 5.57 36.37
CA LYS A 123 3.64 6.66 36.20
C LYS A 123 4.00 7.56 35.02
N ILE A 124 5.25 8.02 34.95
CA ILE A 124 5.75 8.84 33.83
C ILE A 124 5.62 8.09 32.50
N ALA A 125 5.92 6.78 32.48
CA ALA A 125 5.77 5.96 31.29
C ALA A 125 4.32 5.87 30.82
N LYS A 126 3.36 5.72 31.74
CA LYS A 126 1.92 5.72 31.42
C LYS A 126 1.47 7.05 30.80
N GLU A 127 1.89 8.18 31.39
CA GLU A 127 1.62 9.53 30.86
C GLU A 127 2.23 9.71 29.46
N LEU A 128 3.47 9.24 29.26
CA LEU A 128 4.14 9.30 27.96
C LEU A 128 3.40 8.45 26.91
N VAL A 129 2.93 7.26 27.26
CA VAL A 129 2.14 6.41 26.36
C VAL A 129 0.86 7.13 25.94
N GLU A 130 0.17 7.80 26.85
CA GLU A 130 -1.02 8.58 26.51
C GLU A 130 -0.72 9.70 25.50
N ILE A 131 0.38 10.44 25.71
CA ILE A 131 0.85 11.47 24.78
C ILE A 131 1.18 10.86 23.42
N LEU A 132 1.87 9.72 23.38
CA LEU A 132 2.24 9.04 22.15
C LEU A 132 1.01 8.54 21.39
N LEU A 133 -0.01 8.04 22.08
CA LEU A 133 -1.27 7.63 21.46
C LEU A 133 -1.99 8.82 20.81
N LYS A 134 -2.05 9.97 21.50
CA LYS A 134 -2.60 11.21 20.94
C LYS A 134 -1.82 11.67 19.71
N LYS A 135 -0.49 11.67 19.77
CA LYS A 135 0.38 11.99 18.62
C LYS A 135 0.16 11.04 17.45
N ARG A 136 0.05 9.74 17.70
CA ARG A 136 -0.25 8.73 16.66
C ARG A 136 -1.56 9.04 15.95
N LEU A 137 -2.61 9.36 16.71
CA LEU A 137 -3.93 9.69 16.15
C LEU A 137 -3.87 10.95 15.28
N ALA A 138 -3.19 12.00 15.75
CA ALA A 138 -3.00 13.23 14.98
C ALA A 138 -2.21 13.00 13.68
N MET A 139 -1.14 12.20 13.73
CA MET A 139 -0.33 11.85 12.55
C MET A 139 -1.11 10.97 11.57
N GLN A 140 -1.91 10.05 12.06
CA GLN A 140 -2.81 9.24 11.22
C GLN A 140 -3.82 10.13 10.49
N ALA A 141 -4.48 11.04 11.20
CA ALA A 141 -5.41 11.99 10.57
C ALA A 141 -4.72 12.87 9.52
N LYS A 142 -3.47 13.30 9.76
CA LYS A 142 -2.68 14.05 8.77
C LYS A 142 -2.36 13.21 7.54
N LYS A 143 -1.98 11.95 7.72
CA LYS A 143 -1.75 10.99 6.62
C LYS A 143 -3.02 10.83 5.77
N ASP A 144 -4.17 10.62 6.42
CA ASP A 144 -5.44 10.39 5.72
C ASP A 144 -5.89 11.61 4.92
N ARG A 145 -5.63 12.84 5.41
CA ARG A 145 -5.86 14.08 4.65
C ARG A 145 -5.01 14.12 3.38
N HIS A 146 -3.70 13.90 3.51
CA HIS A 146 -2.81 13.88 2.35
C HIS A 146 -3.19 12.79 1.34
N GLN A 147 -3.65 11.63 1.80
CA GLN A 147 -4.13 10.58 0.91
C GLN A 147 -5.37 11.02 0.11
N LYS A 148 -6.32 11.72 0.73
CA LYS A 148 -7.49 12.29 0.03
C LYS A 148 -7.11 13.40 -0.94
N ASP A 149 -6.13 14.23 -0.60
CA ASP A 149 -5.64 15.27 -1.49
C ASP A 149 -5.00 14.67 -2.75
N LEU A 150 -4.23 13.58 -2.58
CA LEU A 150 -3.64 12.84 -3.70
C LEU A 150 -4.69 12.17 -4.58
N SER A 151 -5.71 11.52 -3.98
CA SER A 151 -6.79 10.91 -4.77
C SER A 151 -7.56 11.98 -5.55
N GLY A 152 -7.86 13.13 -4.93
CA GLY A 152 -8.48 14.25 -5.62
C GLY A 152 -7.64 14.82 -6.76
N TYR A 153 -6.30 14.77 -6.65
CA TYR A 153 -5.42 15.15 -7.75
C TYR A 153 -5.49 14.16 -8.92
N VAL A 154 -5.48 12.85 -8.64
CA VAL A 154 -5.62 11.80 -9.65
C VAL A 154 -6.96 11.94 -10.38
N GLU A 155 -8.06 12.15 -9.66
CA GLU A 155 -9.38 12.38 -10.25
C GLU A 155 -9.41 13.59 -11.20
N LYS A 156 -8.73 14.69 -10.82
CA LYS A 156 -8.60 15.88 -11.69
C LYS A 156 -7.83 15.55 -12.96
N VAL A 157 -6.73 14.81 -12.86
CA VAL A 157 -5.94 14.39 -14.02
C VAL A 157 -6.77 13.50 -14.94
N ASP A 158 -7.51 12.53 -14.39
CA ASP A 158 -8.37 11.64 -15.16
C ASP A 158 -9.50 12.39 -15.86
N ALA A 159 -10.12 13.36 -15.18
CA ALA A 159 -11.16 14.20 -15.78
C ALA A 159 -10.62 15.02 -16.97
N VAL A 160 -9.41 15.56 -16.83
CA VAL A 160 -8.73 16.30 -17.91
C VAL A 160 -8.39 15.37 -19.08
N ASN A 161 -7.82 14.19 -18.79
CA ASN A 161 -7.47 13.20 -19.81
C ASN A 161 -8.70 12.76 -20.60
N LYS A 162 -9.78 12.38 -19.92
CA LYS A 162 -11.05 12.00 -20.56
C LYS A 162 -11.60 13.10 -21.46
N ARG A 163 -11.50 14.37 -21.03
CA ARG A 163 -11.95 15.51 -21.85
C ARG A 163 -11.17 15.60 -23.16
N TYR A 164 -9.86 15.43 -23.11
CA TYR A 164 -9.01 15.47 -24.30
C TYR A 164 -9.15 14.24 -25.19
N GLU A 165 -9.38 13.06 -24.61
CA GLU A 165 -9.68 11.84 -25.36
C GLU A 165 -10.95 12.00 -26.21
N VAL A 166 -12.03 12.52 -25.63
CA VAL A 166 -13.27 12.80 -26.35
C VAL A 166 -13.05 13.82 -27.47
N LEU A 167 -12.27 14.87 -27.21
CA LEU A 167 -11.95 15.86 -28.24
C LEU A 167 -11.15 15.25 -29.39
N ARG A 168 -10.19 14.38 -29.08
CA ARG A 168 -9.42 13.67 -30.11
C ARG A 168 -10.31 12.77 -30.97
N GLN A 169 -11.21 12.02 -30.35
CA GLN A 169 -12.18 11.18 -31.08
C GLN A 169 -13.07 11.99 -32.01
N LYS A 170 -13.55 13.17 -31.58
CA LYS A 170 -14.35 14.05 -32.43
C LYS A 170 -13.57 14.52 -33.66
N LEU A 171 -12.33 14.97 -33.45
CA LEU A 171 -11.46 15.41 -34.55
C LEU A 171 -11.13 14.27 -35.52
N GLU A 172 -10.96 13.05 -35.01
CA GLU A 172 -10.70 11.87 -35.84
C GLU A 172 -11.93 11.50 -36.69
N ILE A 173 -13.14 11.60 -36.13
CA ILE A 173 -14.39 11.41 -36.88
C ILE A 173 -14.58 12.51 -37.94
N GLU A 174 -14.33 13.77 -37.59
CA GLU A 174 -14.38 14.89 -38.55
C GLU A 174 -13.39 14.67 -39.68
N TRP A 175 -12.16 14.27 -39.36
CA TRP A 175 -11.13 13.97 -40.36
C TRP A 175 -11.54 12.82 -41.30
N GLN A 176 -12.06 11.72 -40.75
CA GLN A 176 -12.55 10.58 -41.56
C GLN A 176 -13.69 11.01 -42.49
N LYS A 177 -14.60 11.87 -42.03
CA LYS A 177 -15.69 12.40 -42.84
C LYS A 177 -15.20 13.30 -43.97
N GLU A 178 -14.24 14.18 -43.71
CA GLU A 178 -13.65 15.00 -44.77
C GLU A 178 -12.92 14.14 -45.80
N LEU A 179 -12.22 13.09 -45.36
CA LEU A 179 -11.56 12.16 -46.27
C LEU A 179 -12.57 11.40 -47.15
N SER A 180 -13.69 10.95 -46.58
CA SER A 180 -14.74 10.29 -47.36
C SER A 180 -15.38 11.23 -48.37
N ASN A 181 -15.64 12.49 -47.99
CA ASN A 181 -16.20 13.49 -48.92
C ASN A 181 -15.26 13.72 -50.12
N LEU A 182 -13.95 13.86 -49.87
CA LEU A 182 -12.96 14.02 -50.93
C LEU A 182 -12.86 12.79 -51.85
N GLU A 183 -13.01 11.59 -51.29
CA GLU A 183 -13.02 10.35 -52.07
C GLU A 183 -14.29 10.24 -52.94
N GLU A 184 -15.45 10.61 -52.40
CA GLU A 184 -16.71 10.70 -53.14
C GLU A 184 -16.60 11.71 -54.29
N ASP A 185 -16.10 12.92 -54.02
CA ASP A 185 -15.89 13.96 -55.04
C ASP A 185 -14.95 13.50 -56.15
N LYS A 186 -13.84 12.83 -55.78
CA LYS A 186 -12.92 12.21 -56.74
C LYS A 186 -13.63 11.15 -57.58
N SER A 187 -14.41 10.27 -56.96
CA SER A 187 -15.13 9.21 -57.67
C SER A 187 -16.14 9.78 -58.67
N ARG A 188 -16.89 10.81 -58.26
CA ARG A 188 -17.84 11.52 -59.11
C ARG A 188 -17.13 12.18 -60.29
N SER A 189 -16.09 12.97 -60.02
CA SER A 189 -15.29 13.62 -61.06
C SER A 189 -14.71 12.61 -62.06
N PHE A 190 -14.27 11.45 -61.57
CA PHE A 190 -13.75 10.37 -62.43
C PHE A 190 -14.84 9.75 -63.31
N THR A 191 -16.05 9.51 -62.77
CA THR A 191 -17.17 9.01 -63.58
C THR A 191 -17.62 10.03 -64.63
N GLU A 192 -17.67 11.31 -64.27
CA GLU A 192 -17.98 12.41 -65.20
C GLU A 192 -16.93 12.49 -66.32
N PHE A 193 -15.64 12.39 -65.98
CA PHE A 193 -14.55 12.31 -66.96
C PHE A 193 -14.73 11.12 -67.92
N LYS A 194 -15.02 9.91 -67.42
CA LYS A 194 -15.25 8.73 -68.26
C LYS A 194 -16.47 8.85 -69.16
N ASN A 195 -17.54 9.48 -68.67
CA ASN A 195 -18.71 9.76 -69.48
C ASN A 195 -18.41 10.78 -70.60
N ALA A 196 -17.60 11.81 -70.30
CA ALA A 196 -17.16 12.78 -71.30
C ALA A 196 -16.25 12.14 -72.37
N GLU A 197 -15.31 11.28 -71.96
CA GLU A 197 -14.43 10.51 -72.85
C GLU A 197 -15.26 9.62 -73.80
N ALA A 198 -16.26 8.89 -73.27
CA ALA A 198 -17.14 8.06 -74.09
C ALA A 198 -17.94 8.89 -75.11
N ARG A 199 -18.47 10.05 -74.71
CA ARG A 199 -19.19 10.97 -75.61
C ARG A 199 -18.28 11.55 -76.69
N LEU A 200 -17.02 11.87 -76.35
CA LEU A 200 -16.03 12.36 -77.30
C LEU A 200 -15.77 11.30 -78.37
N ASN A 201 -15.52 10.05 -77.97
CA ASN A 201 -15.33 8.93 -78.91
C ASN A 201 -16.58 8.72 -79.81
N GLU A 202 -17.79 8.90 -79.29
CA GLU A 202 -19.01 8.84 -80.09
C GLU A 202 -19.08 9.97 -81.13
N ILE A 203 -18.62 11.18 -80.77
CA ILE A 203 -18.53 12.30 -81.71
C ILE A 203 -17.46 12.03 -82.77
N ASP A 204 -16.28 11.55 -82.39
CA ASP A 204 -15.20 11.24 -83.34
C ASP A 204 -15.61 10.17 -84.34
N THR A 205 -16.25 9.09 -83.89
CA THR A 205 -16.78 8.05 -84.78
C THR A 205 -17.86 8.59 -85.73
N LYS A 206 -18.71 9.51 -85.26
CA LYS A 206 -19.67 10.21 -86.14
C LYS A 206 -18.96 11.13 -87.14
N LEU A 207 -17.94 11.87 -86.72
CA LEU A 207 -17.15 12.73 -87.62
C LEU A 207 -16.46 11.91 -88.71
N GLU A 208 -15.94 10.72 -88.39
CA GLU A 208 -15.42 9.78 -89.38
C GLU A 208 -16.51 9.30 -90.35
N ALA A 209 -17.69 8.94 -89.84
CA ALA A 209 -18.81 8.48 -90.69
C ALA A 209 -19.38 9.58 -91.61
N TYR A 210 -19.44 10.82 -91.13
CA TYR A 210 -19.87 11.98 -91.91
C TYR A 210 -18.72 12.68 -92.63
N ARG A 211 -17.52 12.11 -92.61
CA ARG A 211 -16.36 12.65 -93.33
C ARG A 211 -16.68 12.61 -94.81
N VAL A 212 -16.98 13.78 -95.37
CA VAL A 212 -17.19 13.94 -96.81
C VAL A 212 -15.82 13.74 -97.46
N GLU A 213 -15.64 12.59 -98.10
CA GLU A 213 -14.49 12.41 -98.98
C GLU A 213 -14.73 13.26 -100.23
N ASP A 214 -13.88 14.26 -100.44
CA ASP A 214 -13.77 14.97 -101.71
C ASP A 214 -13.15 14.02 -102.75
N HIS A 215 -13.88 12.96 -103.11
CA HIS A 215 -13.64 12.19 -104.32
C HIS A 215 -14.34 12.84 -105.50
N ASN A 216 -14.14 14.15 -105.66
CA ASN A 216 -14.35 14.79 -106.95
C ASN A 216 -13.19 14.37 -107.86
N LEU A 217 -13.52 13.42 -108.75
CA LEU A 217 -12.73 12.84 -109.84
C LEU A 217 -11.79 11.67 -109.48
N LYS A 218 -12.35 10.45 -109.38
CA LYS A 218 -11.69 9.34 -110.09
C LYS A 218 -11.91 9.59 -111.58
N LEU A 219 -10.87 9.99 -112.30
CA LEU A 219 -10.87 10.07 -113.76
C LEU A 219 -11.40 8.75 -114.33
N ASP A 220 -12.56 8.81 -114.97
CA ASP A 220 -13.11 7.68 -115.68
C ASP A 220 -12.14 7.30 -116.81
N ARG A 221 -11.72 6.04 -116.87
CA ARG A 221 -10.68 5.54 -117.79
C ARG A 221 -11.04 5.78 -119.25
N TRP A 222 -12.33 5.95 -119.56
CA TRP A 222 -12.85 6.26 -120.89
C TRP A 222 -12.70 7.73 -121.32
N SER A 223 -12.37 8.65 -120.40
CA SER A 223 -12.12 10.06 -120.72
C SER A 223 -10.75 10.33 -121.36
N LEU A 224 -9.89 9.30 -121.46
CA LEU A 224 -8.51 9.40 -121.97
C LEU A 224 -8.31 8.74 -123.34
N ASP A 225 -9.35 8.32 -124.05
CA ASP A 225 -9.20 7.70 -125.38
C ASP A 225 -8.82 8.75 -126.46
N PRO A 226 -7.61 8.71 -127.04
CA PRO A 226 -7.16 9.66 -128.05
C PRO A 226 -7.91 9.54 -129.38
N ALA A 227 -8.60 8.41 -129.62
CA ALA A 227 -9.25 8.13 -130.90
C ALA A 227 -10.54 8.96 -131.15
N LEU A 228 -11.11 9.57 -130.11
CA LEU A 228 -12.35 10.35 -130.18
C LEU A 228 -12.15 11.87 -130.30
N TYR A 229 -10.90 12.37 -130.24
CA TYR A 229 -10.63 13.79 -130.46
C TYR A 229 -10.47 14.09 -131.96
N ILE A 230 -11.54 14.59 -132.58
CA ILE A 230 -11.46 15.21 -133.92
C ILE A 230 -10.62 16.49 -133.79
N LYS A 231 -9.38 16.46 -134.30
CA LYS A 231 -8.59 17.69 -134.50
C LYS A 231 -9.16 18.44 -135.71
N LYS A 232 -9.51 19.71 -135.51
CA LYS A 232 -9.73 20.69 -136.58
C LYS A 232 -8.42 21.02 -137.29
#